data_AF-A0A1I2AHI6-F1
#
_entry.id   AF-A0A1I2AHI6-F1
#
_cell.length_a   1.000
_cell.length_b   1.000
_cell.length_c   1.000
_cell.angle_alpha   90.00
_cell.angle_beta   90.00
_cell.angle_gamma   90.00
#
_symmetry.space_group_name_H-M   'P 1'
#
loop_
_entity.id
_entity.type
_entity.pdbx_description
1 polymer ?
#
loop_
_entity_poly.entity_id
_entity_poly.type
_entity_poly.pdbx_seq_one_letter_code
_entity_poly.pdbx_strand_id
1 'polypeptide(L)'
;MTGKTIFGAIGAVAVPVFEYMYGAGEAVITAMVALTFFILMDWLSGVRAAKKDFSYSSKYGIDGIFRTMFMLLLPAGGHLIDKMFNLPGILFGALTAGLLYHVIQSMVANSLRAGWGEWLPINVLETLLKWVGSELDKKINRAAERGGVVGGGVDADTDAGKK
;
A
#
# COMPACT_ATOMS: atom_id res chain seq x y z
N MET A 1 -3.59 -39.40 -6.37
CA MET A 1 -2.83 -38.45 -5.53
C MET A 1 -3.84 -37.68 -4.71
N THR A 2 -3.84 -37.82 -3.39
CA THR A 2 -4.88 -37.25 -2.51
C THR A 2 -4.71 -35.72 -2.42
N GLY A 3 -5.80 -34.97 -2.23
CA GLY A 3 -5.73 -33.50 -2.12
C GLY A 3 -4.70 -33.01 -1.09
N LYS A 4 -4.56 -33.69 0.06
CA LYS A 4 -3.52 -33.41 1.06
C LYS A 4 -2.09 -33.44 0.51
N THR A 5 -1.79 -34.32 -0.45
CA THR A 5 -0.45 -34.44 -1.04
C THR A 5 -0.16 -33.27 -1.99
N ILE A 6 -1.17 -32.78 -2.70
CA ILE A 6 -1.07 -31.61 -3.59
C ILE A 6 -0.93 -30.31 -2.78
N PHE A 7 -1.74 -30.13 -1.73
CA PHE A 7 -1.63 -28.97 -0.83
C PHE A 7 -0.29 -28.96 -0.07
N GLY A 8 0.20 -30.13 0.36
CA GLY A 8 1.50 -30.26 1.00
C GLY A 8 2.66 -29.87 0.06
N ALA A 9 2.61 -30.28 -1.21
CA ALA A 9 3.64 -29.94 -2.19
C ALA A 9 3.67 -28.45 -2.54
N ILE A 10 2.49 -27.82 -2.69
CA ILE A 10 2.41 -26.37 -2.94
C ILE A 10 2.91 -25.58 -1.74
N GLY A 11 2.52 -25.95 -0.52
CA GLY A 11 2.98 -25.30 0.71
C GLY A 11 4.50 -25.37 0.88
N ALA A 12 5.12 -26.50 0.55
CA ALA A 12 6.56 -26.70 0.67
C ALA A 12 7.40 -25.76 -0.20
N VAL A 13 6.85 -25.25 -1.31
CA VAL A 13 7.52 -24.27 -2.18
C VAL A 13 7.05 -22.85 -1.88
N ALA A 14 5.75 -22.65 -1.68
CA ALA A 14 5.15 -21.33 -1.51
C ALA A 14 5.55 -20.66 -0.19
N VAL A 15 5.62 -21.43 0.92
CA VAL A 15 5.96 -20.86 2.23
C VAL A 15 7.39 -20.32 2.26
N PRO A 16 8.44 -21.07 1.84
CA PRO A 16 9.79 -20.52 1.80
C PRO A 16 9.93 -19.31 0.87
N VAL A 17 9.26 -19.31 -0.28
CA VAL A 17 9.27 -18.15 -1.20
C VAL A 17 8.60 -16.94 -0.53
N PHE A 18 7.47 -17.14 0.14
CA PHE A 18 6.79 -16.08 0.88
C PHE A 18 7.68 -15.51 1.99
N GLU A 19 8.26 -16.37 2.83
CA GLU A 19 9.12 -15.95 3.94
C GLU A 19 10.38 -15.24 3.45
N TYR A 20 10.94 -15.68 2.32
CA TYR A 20 12.06 -14.99 1.69
C TYR A 20 11.69 -13.60 1.18
N MET A 21 10.53 -13.47 0.53
CA MET A 21 10.09 -12.20 -0.07
C MET A 21 9.63 -11.18 0.95
N TYR A 22 8.82 -11.59 1.92
CA TYR A 22 8.12 -10.68 2.84
C TYR A 22 8.68 -10.71 4.27
N GLY A 23 9.41 -11.77 4.61
CA GLY A 23 9.82 -12.08 5.97
C GLY A 23 8.93 -13.12 6.63
N ALA A 24 9.35 -13.55 7.82
CA ALA A 24 8.63 -14.52 8.64
C ALA A 24 8.04 -13.86 9.89
N GLY A 25 7.06 -14.54 10.50
CA GLY A 25 6.44 -14.15 11.76
C GLY A 25 4.99 -13.68 11.63
N GLU A 26 4.27 -13.73 12.74
CA GLU A 26 2.84 -13.46 12.80
C GLU A 26 2.46 -12.06 12.30
N ALA A 27 3.28 -11.05 12.63
CA ALA A 27 3.03 -9.67 12.19
C ALA A 27 3.12 -9.52 10.66
N VAL A 28 4.11 -10.13 10.02
CA VAL A 28 4.28 -10.11 8.55
C VAL A 28 3.12 -10.82 7.88
N ILE A 29 2.80 -12.03 8.35
CA ILE A 29 1.70 -12.83 7.80
C ILE A 29 0.38 -12.06 7.92
N THR A 30 0.08 -11.52 9.11
CA THR A 30 -1.16 -10.78 9.35
C THR A 30 -1.24 -9.52 8.49
N ALA A 31 -0.15 -8.77 8.36
CA ALA A 31 -0.09 -7.59 7.51
C ALA A 31 -0.33 -7.92 6.02
N MET A 32 0.29 -8.99 5.52
CA MET A 32 0.12 -9.43 4.13
C MET A 32 -1.27 -10.02 3.86
N VAL A 33 -1.85 -10.73 4.83
CA VAL A 33 -3.25 -11.20 4.77
C VAL A 33 -4.21 -10.01 4.73
N ALA A 34 -4.02 -9.02 5.61
CA ALA A 34 -4.84 -7.82 5.63
C ALA A 34 -4.74 -7.05 4.31
N LEU A 35 -3.52 -6.81 3.81
CA LEU A 35 -3.29 -6.14 2.53
C LEU A 35 -3.98 -6.89 1.38
N THR A 36 -3.79 -8.20 1.29
CA THR A 36 -4.39 -9.03 0.23
C THR A 36 -5.91 -9.00 0.33
N PHE A 37 -6.47 -9.11 1.53
CA PHE A 37 -7.91 -9.01 1.77
C PHE A 37 -8.48 -7.69 1.24
N PHE A 38 -7.87 -6.56 1.59
CA PHE A 38 -8.35 -5.25 1.13
C PHE A 38 -8.14 -5.02 -0.37
N ILE A 39 -7.09 -5.60 -0.98
CA ILE A 39 -6.95 -5.59 -2.45
C ILE A 39 -8.10 -6.36 -3.11
N LEU A 40 -8.48 -7.52 -2.57
CA LEU A 40 -9.61 -8.29 -3.10
C LEU A 40 -10.94 -7.52 -2.96
N MET A 41 -11.14 -6.85 -1.83
CA MET A 41 -12.30 -5.98 -1.62
C MET A 41 -12.32 -4.80 -2.59
N ASP A 42 -11.17 -4.16 -2.86
CA ASP A 42 -11.05 -3.12 -3.88
C ASP A 42 -11.38 -3.64 -5.28
N TRP A 43 -10.92 -4.86 -5.61
CA TRP A 43 -11.25 -5.50 -6.88
C TRP A 43 -12.74 -5.78 -7.03
N LEU A 44 -13.38 -6.29 -5.99
CA LEU A 44 -14.82 -6.59 -5.99
C LEU A 44 -15.64 -5.31 -6.23
N SER A 45 -15.34 -4.25 -5.48
CA SER A 45 -16.03 -2.96 -5.63
C SER A 45 -15.69 -2.28 -6.96
N GLY A 46 -14.43 -2.35 -7.42
CA GLY A 46 -13.96 -1.77 -8.68
C GLY A 46 -14.59 -2.41 -9.90
N VAL A 47 -14.66 -3.74 -9.96
CA VAL A 47 -15.36 -4.46 -11.04
C VAL A 47 -16.84 -4.11 -11.06
N ARG A 48 -17.49 -4.01 -9.89
CA ARG A 48 -18.92 -3.64 -9.82
C ARG A 48 -19.15 -2.20 -10.29
N ALA A 49 -18.31 -1.27 -9.87
CA ALA A 49 -18.34 0.13 -10.30
C ALA A 49 -18.13 0.24 -11.81
N ALA A 50 -17.11 -0.40 -12.37
CA ALA A 50 -16.83 -0.37 -13.81
C ALA A 50 -18.00 -0.91 -14.65
N LYS A 51 -18.68 -1.96 -14.18
CA LYS A 51 -19.89 -2.49 -14.84
C LYS A 51 -21.07 -1.52 -14.77
N LYS A 52 -21.26 -0.83 -13.64
CA LYS A 52 -22.33 0.15 -13.46
C LYS A 52 -22.09 1.42 -14.29
N ASP A 53 -20.84 1.84 -14.39
CA ASP A 53 -20.42 3.02 -15.15
C ASP A 53 -20.20 2.71 -16.65
N PHE A 54 -20.54 1.50 -17.12
CA PHE A 54 -20.32 1.02 -18.49
C PHE A 54 -18.87 1.15 -19.00
N SER A 55 -17.89 1.17 -18.10
CA SER A 55 -16.45 1.33 -18.40
C SER A 55 -15.67 0.02 -18.29
N TYR A 56 -16.35 -1.10 -18.03
CA TYR A 56 -15.72 -2.42 -17.94
C TYR A 56 -15.20 -2.89 -19.29
N SER A 57 -13.91 -3.22 -19.36
CA SER A 57 -13.25 -3.73 -20.57
C SER A 57 -12.26 -4.86 -20.23
N SER A 58 -11.88 -5.66 -21.22
CA SER A 58 -10.82 -6.67 -21.06
C SER A 58 -9.49 -6.05 -20.63
N LYS A 59 -9.17 -4.87 -21.17
CA LYS A 59 -8.00 -4.07 -20.77
C LYS A 59 -8.03 -3.72 -19.29
N TYR A 60 -9.18 -3.30 -18.76
CA TYR A 60 -9.35 -3.03 -17.33
C TYR A 60 -8.99 -4.24 -16.45
N GLY A 61 -9.37 -5.45 -16.86
CA GLY A 61 -9.03 -6.68 -16.14
C GLY A 61 -7.53 -6.99 -16.15
N ILE A 62 -6.89 -6.91 -17.32
CA ILE A 62 -5.45 -7.21 -17.48
C ILE A 62 -4.60 -6.17 -16.74
N ASP A 63 -4.89 -4.88 -16.91
CA ASP A 63 -4.18 -3.80 -16.21
C ASP A 63 -4.35 -3.93 -14.69
N GLY A 64 -5.52 -4.39 -14.23
CA GLY A 64 -5.77 -4.73 -12.85
C GLY A 64 -4.80 -5.78 -12.29
N ILE A 65 -4.51 -6.84 -13.04
CA ILE A 65 -3.59 -7.91 -12.60
C ILE A 65 -2.19 -7.36 -12.40
N PHE A 66 -1.67 -6.62 -13.39
CA PHE A 66 -0.34 -6.00 -13.30
C PHE A 66 -0.23 -5.04 -12.12
N ARG A 67 -1.28 -4.23 -11.89
CA ARG A 67 -1.38 -3.34 -10.73
C ARG A 67 -1.28 -4.13 -9.42
N THR A 68 -2.04 -5.21 -9.28
CA THR A 68 -1.99 -6.06 -8.07
C THR A 68 -0.62 -6.70 -7.86
N MET A 69 0.00 -7.24 -8.91
CA MET A 69 1.35 -7.78 -8.81
C MET A 69 2.35 -6.73 -8.33
N PHE A 70 2.30 -5.52 -8.90
CA PHE A 70 3.16 -4.42 -8.50
C PHE A 70 2.92 -4.01 -7.03
N MET A 71 1.66 -3.91 -6.61
CA MET A 71 1.29 -3.60 -5.22
C MET A 71 1.88 -4.64 -4.24
N LEU A 72 1.78 -5.93 -4.54
CA LEU A 72 2.32 -6.98 -3.67
C LEU A 72 3.86 -7.01 -3.68
N LEU A 73 4.52 -6.58 -4.75
CA LEU A 73 5.98 -6.50 -4.79
C LEU A 73 6.55 -5.35 -3.94
N LEU A 74 5.77 -4.32 -3.61
CA LEU A 74 6.26 -3.18 -2.81
C LEU A 74 6.66 -3.59 -1.37
N PRO A 75 5.81 -4.27 -0.58
CA PRO A 75 6.23 -4.84 0.71
C PRO A 75 7.44 -5.75 0.61
N ALA A 76 7.50 -6.61 -0.43
CA ALA A 76 8.64 -7.50 -0.64
C ALA A 76 9.94 -6.71 -0.88
N GLY A 77 9.90 -5.69 -1.73
CA GLY A 77 11.03 -4.79 -1.94
C GLY A 77 11.47 -4.09 -0.65
N GLY A 78 10.50 -3.63 0.17
CA GLY A 78 10.78 -3.08 1.49
C GLY A 78 11.52 -4.06 2.40
N HIS A 79 11.04 -5.30 2.49
CA HIS A 79 11.68 -6.34 3.30
C HIS A 79 13.11 -6.66 2.83
N LEU A 80 13.32 -6.78 1.51
CA LEU A 80 14.64 -7.07 0.95
C LEU A 80 15.64 -5.94 1.24
N ILE A 81 15.19 -4.68 1.17
CA ILE A 81 16.03 -3.53 1.54
C ILE A 81 16.28 -3.51 3.05
N ASP A 82 15.28 -3.81 3.88
CA ASP A 82 15.47 -3.95 5.32
C ASP A 82 16.53 -5.01 5.64
N LYS A 83 16.50 -6.16 4.96
CA LYS A 83 17.53 -7.21 5.10
C LYS A 83 18.91 -6.75 4.66
N MET A 84 18.99 -6.03 3.53
CA MET A 84 20.25 -5.52 3.00
C MET A 84 20.97 -4.57 3.96
N PHE A 85 20.20 -3.75 4.69
CA PHE A 85 20.73 -2.78 5.66
C PHE A 85 20.60 -3.23 7.13
N ASN A 86 20.18 -4.47 7.37
CA ASN A 86 19.92 -5.03 8.71
C ASN A 86 18.97 -4.17 9.56
N LEU A 87 17.92 -3.63 8.94
CA LEU A 87 16.87 -2.87 9.58
C LEU A 87 15.80 -3.78 10.21
N PRO A 88 15.09 -3.32 11.25
CA PRO A 88 14.10 -4.14 11.96
C PRO A 88 12.73 -4.22 11.24
N GLY A 89 12.69 -4.18 9.90
CA GLY A 89 11.46 -4.25 9.12
C GLY A 89 10.73 -2.91 8.91
N ILE A 90 11.46 -1.80 9.00
CA ILE A 90 10.88 -0.44 8.95
C ILE A 90 10.31 -0.17 7.55
N LEU A 91 11.04 -0.51 6.49
CA LEU A 91 10.61 -0.25 5.12
C LEU A 91 9.47 -1.17 4.70
N PHE A 92 9.52 -2.45 5.06
CA PHE A 92 8.39 -3.37 4.91
C PHE A 92 7.13 -2.80 5.56
N GLY A 93 7.23 -2.39 6.84
CA GLY A 93 6.10 -1.85 7.59
C GLY A 93 5.54 -0.57 6.95
N ALA A 94 6.41 0.37 6.58
CA ALA A 94 6.02 1.64 5.98
C ALA A 94 5.33 1.45 4.62
N LEU A 95 5.92 0.64 3.73
CA LEU A 95 5.36 0.38 2.40
C LEU A 95 4.04 -0.41 2.50
N THR A 96 3.96 -1.40 3.39
CA THR A 96 2.72 -2.17 3.60
C THR A 96 1.61 -1.30 4.15
N ALA A 97 1.89 -0.49 5.18
CA ALA A 97 0.89 0.39 5.78
C ALA A 97 0.43 1.50 4.82
N GLY A 98 1.36 2.15 4.11
CA GLY A 98 1.04 3.18 3.13
C GLY A 98 0.23 2.63 1.96
N LEU A 99 0.58 1.45 1.48
CA LEU A 99 -0.19 0.78 0.43
C LEU A 99 -1.58 0.38 0.92
N LEU A 100 -1.69 -0.21 2.12
CA LEU A 100 -2.98 -0.57 2.72
C LEU A 100 -3.90 0.65 2.86
N TYR A 101 -3.36 1.80 3.29
CA TYR A 101 -4.09 3.06 3.36
C TYR A 101 -4.70 3.44 2.00
N HIS A 102 -3.90 3.44 0.93
CA HIS A 102 -4.37 3.77 -0.41
C HIS A 102 -5.36 2.75 -0.98
N VAL A 103 -5.15 1.46 -0.72
CA VAL A 103 -6.08 0.40 -1.14
C VAL A 103 -7.44 0.58 -0.48
N ILE A 104 -7.48 0.90 0.82
CA ILE A 104 -8.75 1.16 1.52
C ILE A 104 -9.43 2.42 0.95
N GLN A 105 -8.68 3.50 0.68
CA GLN A 105 -9.22 4.68 0.00
C GLN A 105 -9.85 4.34 -1.35
N SER A 106 -9.16 3.55 -2.18
CA SER A 106 -9.66 3.11 -3.49
C SER A 106 -10.91 2.26 -3.34
N MET A 107 -10.90 1.32 -2.40
CA MET A 107 -12.04 0.45 -2.10
C MET A 107 -13.28 1.25 -1.70
N VAL A 108 -13.14 2.27 -0.84
CA VAL A 108 -14.26 3.14 -0.44
C VAL A 108 -14.81 3.89 -1.66
N ALA A 109 -13.94 4.54 -2.45
CA ALA A 109 -14.35 5.28 -3.64
C ALA A 109 -15.07 4.38 -4.67
N ASN A 110 -14.52 3.18 -4.91
CA ASN A 110 -15.11 2.19 -5.80
C ASN A 110 -16.45 1.67 -5.27
N SER A 111 -16.59 1.49 -3.95
CA SER A 111 -17.84 1.06 -3.33
C SER A 111 -18.94 2.12 -3.46
N LEU A 112 -18.60 3.39 -3.32
CA LEU A 112 -19.53 4.50 -3.55
C LEU A 112 -19.99 4.55 -5.01
N ARG A 113 -19.07 4.43 -5.98
CA ARG A 113 -19.39 4.35 -7.41
C ARG A 113 -20.29 3.16 -7.71
N ALA A 114 -19.99 1.99 -7.13
CA ALA A 114 -20.82 0.79 -7.23
C ALA A 114 -22.24 0.97 -6.66
N GLY A 115 -22.47 1.99 -5.83
CA GLY A 115 -23.76 2.27 -5.19
C GLY A 115 -23.94 1.55 -3.86
N TRP A 116 -22.85 1.14 -3.20
CA TRP A 116 -22.87 0.45 -1.90
C TRP A 116 -22.80 1.40 -0.70
N GLY A 117 -22.98 2.70 -0.93
CA GLY A 117 -22.90 3.71 0.13
C GLY A 117 -23.88 3.50 1.27
N GLU A 118 -25.06 2.92 1.00
CA GLU A 118 -26.07 2.60 2.01
C GLU A 118 -25.76 1.31 2.80
N TRP A 119 -24.93 0.42 2.24
CA TRP A 119 -24.65 -0.90 2.83
C TRP A 119 -23.37 -0.91 3.66
N LEU A 120 -22.48 0.05 3.40
CA LEU A 120 -21.23 0.21 4.10
C LEU A 120 -21.32 1.36 5.11
N PRO A 121 -20.62 1.26 6.25
CA PRO A 121 -20.52 2.36 7.21
C PRO A 121 -19.54 3.43 6.69
N ILE A 122 -19.89 4.10 5.58
CA ILE A 122 -19.02 5.06 4.87
C ILE A 122 -18.52 6.15 5.81
N ASN A 123 -19.39 6.69 6.67
CA ASN A 123 -19.01 7.72 7.64
C ASN A 123 -17.88 7.24 8.55
N VAL A 124 -17.94 5.99 9.03
CA VAL A 124 -16.91 5.41 9.89
C VAL A 124 -15.60 5.24 9.10
N LEU A 125 -15.68 4.68 7.89
CA LEU A 125 -14.50 4.48 7.04
C LEU A 125 -13.83 5.80 6.67
N GLU A 126 -14.60 6.83 6.32
CA GLU A 126 -14.07 8.16 6.04
C GLU A 126 -13.45 8.82 7.26
N THR A 127 -14.10 8.75 8.43
CA THR A 127 -13.54 9.30 9.67
C THR A 127 -12.21 8.62 10.02
N LEU A 128 -12.14 7.29 9.88
CA LEU A 128 -10.91 6.54 10.11
C LEU A 128 -9.81 6.94 9.10
N LEU A 129 -10.12 7.00 7.81
CA LEU A 129 -9.16 7.38 6.77
C LEU A 129 -8.66 8.83 6.93
N LYS A 130 -9.55 9.76 7.30
CA LYS A 130 -9.19 11.16 7.61
C LYS A 130 -8.29 11.23 8.83
N TRP A 131 -8.61 10.48 9.89
CA TRP A 131 -7.77 10.42 11.08
C TRP A 131 -6.37 9.86 10.78
N VAL A 132 -6.29 8.71 10.10
CA VAL A 132 -5.00 8.11 9.68
C VAL A 132 -4.20 9.08 8.81
N GLY A 133 -4.84 9.70 7.80
CA GLY A 133 -4.21 10.70 6.95
C GLY A 133 -3.64 11.86 7.75
N SER A 134 -4.43 12.41 8.67
CA SER A 134 -3.98 13.52 9.53
C SER A 134 -2.79 13.16 10.43
N GLU A 135 -2.71 11.91 10.90
CA GLU A 135 -1.58 11.45 11.70
C GLU A 135 -0.33 11.22 10.85
N LEU A 136 -0.50 10.74 9.61
CA LEU A 136 0.59 10.64 8.64
C LEU A 136 1.15 12.02 8.30
N ASP A 137 0.30 13.01 8.00
CA ASP A 137 0.71 14.38 7.71
C ASP A 137 1.46 15.00 8.89
N LYS A 138 0.98 14.81 10.12
CA LYS A 138 1.70 15.24 11.34
C LYS A 138 3.06 14.58 11.49
N LYS A 139 3.21 13.31 11.11
CA LYS A 139 4.50 12.62 11.16
C LYS A 139 5.45 13.13 10.08
N ILE A 140 4.95 13.35 8.87
CA ILE A 140 5.71 13.92 7.75
C ILE A 140 6.18 15.34 8.10
N ASN A 141 5.29 16.21 8.58
CA ASN A 141 5.62 17.59 8.95
C ASN A 141 6.64 17.64 10.10
N ARG A 142 6.47 16.80 11.14
CA ARG A 142 7.47 16.69 12.22
C ARG A 142 8.83 16.20 11.71
N ALA A 143 8.85 15.28 10.75
CA ALA A 143 10.09 14.82 10.15
C ALA A 143 10.74 15.92 9.30
N ALA A 144 9.96 16.69 8.54
CA ALA A 144 10.44 17.82 7.74
C ALA A 144 11.00 18.95 8.61
N GLU A 145 10.32 19.31 9.71
CA GLU A 145 10.78 20.30 10.70
C GLU A 145 12.10 19.89 11.37
N ARG A 146 12.27 18.59 11.65
CA ARG A 146 13.52 18.04 12.22
C ARG A 146 14.63 17.85 11.19
N GLY A 147 14.28 17.69 9.92
CA GLY A 147 15.19 17.57 8.78
C GLY A 147 15.65 18.91 8.19
N GLY A 148 15.33 20.03 8.83
CA GLY A 148 15.77 21.38 8.47
C GLY A 148 17.27 21.64 8.67
N VAL A 149 18.14 20.85 8.02
CA VAL A 149 19.48 21.26 7.57
C VAL A 149 19.70 20.70 6.17
N VAL A 150 19.08 21.34 5.18
CA VAL A 150 19.82 21.91 4.04
C VAL A 150 19.23 23.29 3.81
N GLY A 151 19.54 24.19 4.74
CA GLY A 151 19.56 25.61 4.43
C GLY A 151 20.72 25.84 3.48
N GLY A 152 20.45 25.78 2.17
CA GLY A 152 21.25 26.53 1.21
C GLY A 152 20.95 28.00 1.46
N GLY A 153 21.70 28.62 2.36
CA GLY A 153 21.72 30.06 2.51
C GLY A 153 22.08 30.68 1.17
N VAL A 154 21.10 31.32 0.53
CA VAL A 154 21.38 32.27 -0.53
C VAL A 154 21.74 33.56 0.18
N ASP A 155 23.00 33.68 0.58
CA ASP A 155 23.63 34.94 0.97
C ASP A 155 25.04 34.98 0.38
N ALA A 156 25.13 35.44 -0.86
CA ALA A 156 26.33 36.09 -1.40
C ALA A 156 25.94 36.84 -2.69
N ASP A 157 25.09 37.86 -2.58
CA ASP A 157 25.19 38.99 -3.52
C ASP A 157 25.79 40.16 -2.76
N THR A 158 27.12 40.19 -2.75
CA THR A 158 27.90 41.37 -2.40
C THR A 158 28.57 41.86 -3.67
N ASP A 159 28.13 43.03 -4.10
CA ASP A 159 28.89 44.07 -4.77
C ASP A 159 29.21 43.91 -6.28
N ALA A 160 28.45 44.64 -7.10
CA ALA A 160 29.01 45.44 -8.19
C ALA A 160 27.97 46.45 -8.71
N GLY A 161 28.07 47.72 -8.29
CA GLY A 161 27.16 48.72 -8.84
C GLY A 161 27.29 50.18 -8.41
N LYS A 162 28.46 50.63 -7.93
CA LYS A 162 28.77 52.08 -7.96
C LYS A 162 29.32 52.45 -9.33
N LYS A 163 28.50 53.11 -10.15
CA LYS A 163 28.89 54.26 -10.99
C LYS A 163 27.68 55.16 -11.20
#